data_AF-A0A1Y2RHU4-F1
#
_entry.id   AF-A0A1Y2RHU4-F1
#
_cell.length_a   1.000
_cell.length_b   1.000
_cell.length_c   1.000
_cell.angle_alpha   90.00
_cell.angle_beta   90.00
_cell.angle_gamma   90.00
#
_symmetry.space_group_name_H-M   'P 1'
#
loop_
_entity.id
_entity.type
_entity.pdbx_description
1 polymer ?
#
loop_
_entity_poly.entity_id
_entity_poly.type
_entity_poly.pdbx_seq_one_letter_code
_entity_poly.pdbx_strand_id
1 'polypeptide(L)'
;MLFLAVFCGFLAEYQLEHKIERDREKKFIQTFIEDLKSDTAAIRQNIAFRQNKMKAMDSLTFLLNSQQIKGNENDLYYLGRTFVRGVRFQSNDRTITQLKNSGALRLIRNEKAADSMISYQKLVEYIYYNQEDDRIERREADPLLSHIFYPAVFDKMVTIDGITRPTDNPPLRSYDKNLHFDLAYYVHQLKGSNFMIEVRLKLLNEKAIKMITFLQKEYHLK
;
A
#
# COMPACT_ATOMS: atom_id res chain seq x y z
N MET A 1 25.44 57.79 10.43
CA MET A 1 24.16 57.31 10.98
C MET A 1 23.41 56.39 10.01
N LEU A 2 23.22 56.76 8.74
CA LEU A 2 22.53 55.90 7.75
C LEU A 2 23.21 54.53 7.52
N PHE A 3 24.54 54.49 7.44
CA PHE A 3 25.29 53.24 7.24
C PHE A 3 25.08 52.21 8.37
N LEU A 4 25.08 52.68 9.63
CA LEU A 4 24.82 51.82 10.79
C LEU A 4 23.38 51.29 10.78
N ALA A 5 22.40 52.12 10.41
CA ALA A 5 21.01 51.69 10.31
C ALA A 5 20.80 50.61 9.24
N VAL A 6 21.42 50.77 8.07
CA VAL A 6 21.39 49.76 7.00
C VAL A 6 22.07 48.46 7.45
N PHE A 7 23.24 48.54 8.09
CA PHE A 7 23.93 47.38 8.65
C PHE A 7 23.10 46.64 9.71
N CYS A 8 22.49 47.38 10.65
CA CYS A 8 21.59 46.80 11.65
C CYS A 8 20.34 46.17 11.02
N GLY A 9 19.80 46.76 9.94
CA GLY A 9 18.71 46.18 9.16
C GLY A 9 19.08 44.82 8.58
N PHE A 10 20.25 44.71 7.93
CA PHE A 10 20.75 43.42 7.42
C PHE A 10 20.97 42.38 8.52
N LEU A 11 21.52 42.77 9.68
CA LEU A 11 21.68 41.86 10.81
C LEU A 11 20.34 41.36 11.36
N ALA A 12 19.34 42.25 11.45
CA ALA A 12 17.99 41.89 11.90
C ALA A 12 17.31 40.93 10.92
N GLU A 13 17.44 41.17 9.61
CA GLU A 13 16.91 40.30 8.57
C GLU A 13 17.57 38.92 8.59
N TYR A 14 18.91 38.86 8.69
CA TYR A 14 19.67 37.62 8.82
C TYR A 14 19.21 36.78 10.02
N GLN A 15 19.02 37.42 11.20
CA GLN A 15 18.54 36.73 12.39
C GLN A 15 17.08 36.27 12.27
N LEU A 16 16.21 37.10 11.69
CA LEU A 16 14.80 36.79 11.50
C LEU A 16 14.62 35.62 10.52
N GLU A 17 15.36 35.60 9.42
CA GLU A 17 15.33 34.52 8.44
C GLU A 17 15.71 33.17 9.07
N HIS A 18 16.80 33.14 9.84
CA HIS A 18 17.23 31.93 10.55
C HIS A 18 16.15 31.39 11.50
N LYS A 19 15.45 32.28 12.21
CA LYS A 19 14.33 31.91 13.10
C LYS A 19 13.16 31.34 12.29
N ILE A 20 12.75 32.03 11.23
CA ILE A 20 11.64 31.60 10.36
C ILE A 20 11.94 30.24 9.74
N GLU A 21 13.18 29.98 9.29
CA GLU A 21 13.57 28.68 8.77
C GLU A 21 13.48 27.58 9.83
N ARG A 22 13.90 27.83 11.08
CA ARG A 22 13.74 26.87 12.20
C ARG A 22 12.26 26.54 12.43
N ASP A 23 11.42 27.56 12.44
CA ASP A 23 9.98 27.41 12.72
C ASP A 23 9.29 26.65 11.58
N ARG A 24 9.68 26.90 10.33
CA ARG A 24 9.20 26.17 9.15
C ARG A 24 9.64 24.70 9.17
N GLU A 25 10.91 24.44 9.42
CA GLU A 25 11.46 23.08 9.58
C GLU A 25 10.63 22.30 10.61
N LYS A 26 10.44 22.87 11.82
CA LYS A 26 9.65 22.24 12.88
C LYS A 26 8.21 21.97 12.45
N LYS A 27 7.58 22.89 11.72
CA LYS A 27 6.22 22.71 11.20
C LYS A 27 6.14 21.56 10.20
N PHE A 28 7.11 21.45 9.28
CA PHE A 28 7.18 20.32 8.34
C PHE A 28 7.38 18.99 9.06
N ILE A 29 8.26 18.94 10.06
CA ILE A 29 8.45 17.70 10.83
C ILE A 29 7.17 17.30 11.57
N GLN A 30 6.46 18.27 12.15
CA GLN A 30 5.19 18.00 12.81
C GLN A 30 4.13 17.47 11.84
N THR A 31 3.96 18.08 10.66
CA THR A 31 2.99 17.59 9.67
C THR A 31 3.40 16.23 9.11
N PHE A 32 4.69 15.98 8.93
CA PHE A 32 5.19 14.68 8.48
C PHE A 32 4.96 13.58 9.52
N ILE A 33 5.08 13.86 10.82
CA ILE A 33 4.71 12.91 11.88
C ILE A 33 3.23 12.51 11.79
N GLU A 34 2.33 13.48 11.54
CA GLU A 34 0.90 13.19 11.37
C GLU A 34 0.62 12.38 10.09
N ASP A 35 1.35 12.66 9.02
CA ASP A 35 1.29 11.88 7.79
C ASP A 35 1.74 10.41 8.06
N LEU A 36 2.85 10.20 8.77
CA LEU A 36 3.32 8.87 9.18
C LEU A 36 2.31 8.13 10.09
N LYS A 37 1.65 8.82 11.03
CA LYS A 37 0.62 8.21 11.88
C LYS A 37 -0.53 7.68 11.04
N SER A 38 -1.00 8.49 10.08
CA SER A 38 -2.04 8.09 9.13
C SER A 38 -1.61 6.86 8.32
N ASP A 39 -0.37 6.86 7.85
CA ASP A 39 0.19 5.74 7.10
C ASP A 39 0.24 4.45 7.91
N THR A 40 0.65 4.50 9.19
CA THR A 40 0.68 3.27 10.02
C THR A 40 -0.69 2.62 10.17
N ALA A 41 -1.77 3.41 10.24
CA ALA A 41 -3.13 2.87 10.27
C ALA A 41 -3.51 2.20 8.94
N ALA A 42 -3.27 2.88 7.81
CA ALA A 42 -3.54 2.35 6.48
C ALA A 42 -2.71 1.09 6.16
N ILE A 43 -1.44 1.06 6.59
CA ILE A 43 -0.55 -0.09 6.43
C ILE A 43 -1.09 -1.31 7.18
N ARG A 44 -1.53 -1.15 8.44
CA ARG A 44 -2.08 -2.27 9.23
C ARG A 44 -3.32 -2.88 8.59
N GLN A 45 -4.22 -2.05 8.06
CA GLN A 45 -5.40 -2.51 7.33
C GLN A 45 -5.01 -3.27 6.06
N ASN A 46 -4.02 -2.78 5.31
CA ASN A 46 -3.50 -3.46 4.12
C ASN A 46 -2.86 -4.82 4.47
N ILE A 47 -2.06 -4.90 5.53
CA ILE A 47 -1.46 -6.16 5.99
C ILE A 47 -2.56 -7.18 6.34
N ALA A 48 -3.57 -6.77 7.11
CA ALA A 48 -4.68 -7.65 7.50
C ALA A 48 -5.45 -8.19 6.27
N PHE A 49 -5.74 -7.31 5.30
CA PHE A 49 -6.35 -7.74 4.03
C PHE A 49 -5.49 -8.76 3.30
N ARG A 50 -4.17 -8.52 3.19
CA ARG A 50 -3.24 -9.40 2.47
C ARG A 50 -3.10 -10.77 3.13
N GLN A 51 -3.15 -10.84 4.46
CA GLN A 51 -3.15 -12.10 5.19
C GLN A 51 -4.43 -12.91 4.94
N ASN A 52 -5.59 -12.26 4.92
CA ASN A 52 -6.85 -12.91 4.57
C ASN A 52 -6.85 -13.37 3.11
N LYS A 53 -6.33 -12.54 2.20
CA LYS A 53 -6.17 -12.90 0.79
C LYS A 53 -5.24 -14.10 0.62
N MET A 54 -4.14 -14.18 1.37
CA MET A 54 -3.24 -15.35 1.34
C MET A 54 -3.99 -16.64 1.67
N LYS A 55 -4.78 -16.65 2.77
CA LYS A 55 -5.58 -17.82 3.17
C LYS A 55 -6.59 -18.22 2.09
N ALA A 56 -7.26 -17.25 1.45
CA ALA A 56 -8.19 -17.52 0.35
C ALA A 56 -7.46 -18.13 -0.87
N MET A 57 -6.27 -17.63 -1.20
CA MET A 57 -5.44 -18.20 -2.27
C MET A 57 -4.96 -19.62 -1.92
N ASP A 58 -4.63 -19.90 -0.65
CA ASP A 58 -4.30 -21.26 -0.19
C ASP A 58 -5.46 -22.23 -0.40
N SER A 59 -6.68 -21.83 -0.02
CA SER A 59 -7.89 -22.63 -0.26
C SER A 59 -8.16 -22.84 -1.74
N LEU A 60 -7.99 -21.80 -2.56
CA LEU A 60 -8.18 -21.90 -4.01
C LEU A 60 -7.16 -22.86 -4.65
N THR A 61 -5.88 -22.70 -4.31
CA THR A 61 -4.81 -23.60 -4.78
C THR A 61 -5.09 -25.04 -4.34
N PHE A 62 -5.57 -25.26 -3.12
CA PHE A 62 -5.93 -26.60 -2.64
C PHE A 62 -7.04 -27.23 -3.50
N LEU A 63 -8.16 -26.51 -3.73
CA LEU A 63 -9.26 -27.03 -4.56
C LEU A 63 -8.80 -27.38 -5.99
N LEU A 64 -8.01 -26.49 -6.60
CA LEU A 64 -7.50 -26.67 -7.96
C LEU A 64 -6.51 -27.84 -8.06
N ASN A 65 -5.53 -27.92 -7.15
CA ASN A 65 -4.49 -28.95 -7.23
C ASN A 65 -5.01 -30.34 -6.82
N SER A 66 -5.86 -30.41 -5.80
CA SER A 66 -6.48 -31.68 -5.35
C SER A 66 -7.62 -32.15 -6.26
N GLN A 67 -8.04 -31.31 -7.22
CA GLN A 67 -9.18 -31.55 -8.11
C GLN A 67 -10.50 -31.81 -7.36
N GLN A 68 -10.65 -31.26 -6.14
CA GLN A 68 -11.87 -31.31 -5.34
C GLN A 68 -12.90 -30.26 -5.80
N ILE A 69 -13.17 -30.22 -7.09
CA ILE A 69 -14.03 -29.19 -7.70
C ILE A 69 -15.51 -29.54 -7.61
N LYS A 70 -15.88 -30.78 -8.00
CA LYS A 70 -17.27 -31.22 -7.97
C LYS A 70 -17.80 -31.26 -6.54
N GLY A 71 -18.93 -30.58 -6.30
CA GLY A 71 -19.53 -30.42 -4.98
C GLY A 71 -19.05 -29.19 -4.21
N ASN A 72 -18.00 -28.51 -4.69
CA ASN A 72 -17.43 -27.28 -4.13
C ASN A 72 -17.42 -26.14 -5.16
N GLU A 73 -18.31 -26.18 -6.17
CA GLU A 73 -18.36 -25.16 -7.21
C GLU A 73 -18.63 -23.77 -6.64
N ASN A 74 -19.49 -23.65 -5.62
CA ASN A 74 -19.75 -22.39 -4.95
C ASN A 74 -18.49 -21.76 -4.35
N ASP A 75 -17.64 -22.59 -3.76
CA ASP A 75 -16.36 -22.20 -3.18
C ASP A 75 -15.39 -21.78 -4.26
N LEU A 76 -15.34 -22.53 -5.37
CA LEU A 76 -14.52 -22.18 -6.51
C LEU A 76 -14.96 -20.84 -7.13
N TYR A 77 -16.26 -20.59 -7.29
CA TYR A 77 -16.80 -19.31 -7.76
C TYR A 77 -16.42 -18.16 -6.83
N TYR A 78 -16.62 -18.31 -5.52
CA TYR A 78 -16.31 -17.28 -4.55
C TYR A 78 -14.81 -16.97 -4.48
N LEU A 79 -13.97 -18.00 -4.35
CA LEU A 79 -12.52 -17.84 -4.29
C LEU A 79 -11.96 -17.31 -5.61
N GLY A 80 -12.40 -17.87 -6.75
CA GLY A 80 -12.06 -17.44 -8.10
C GLY A 80 -12.44 -15.98 -8.39
N ARG A 81 -13.56 -15.50 -7.83
CA ARG A 81 -13.97 -14.09 -7.97
C ARG A 81 -13.16 -13.15 -7.08
N THR A 82 -12.80 -13.60 -5.89
CA THR A 82 -12.22 -12.75 -4.84
C THR A 82 -10.70 -12.62 -4.93
N PHE A 83 -9.97 -13.63 -5.42
CA PHE A 83 -8.50 -13.56 -5.47
C PHE A 83 -7.96 -12.48 -6.43
N VAL A 84 -8.69 -12.14 -7.50
CA VAL A 84 -8.36 -11.03 -8.42
C VAL A 84 -8.71 -9.65 -7.86
N ARG A 85 -9.37 -9.58 -6.69
CA ARG A 85 -9.58 -8.32 -5.98
C ARG A 85 -8.31 -7.96 -5.20
N GLY A 86 -8.13 -6.67 -4.98
CA GLY A 86 -6.95 -6.17 -4.28
C GLY A 86 -7.25 -4.85 -3.59
N VAL A 87 -6.42 -4.58 -2.59
CA VAL A 87 -6.35 -3.31 -1.87
C VAL A 87 -5.07 -2.60 -2.29
N ARG A 88 -5.13 -1.27 -2.33
CA ARG A 88 -3.97 -0.42 -2.57
C ARG A 88 -3.61 0.32 -1.29
N PHE A 89 -2.37 0.23 -0.87
CA PHE A 89 -1.76 1.16 0.05
C PHE A 89 -1.41 2.45 -0.70
N GLN A 90 -1.82 3.56 -0.11
CA GLN A 90 -1.46 4.91 -0.52
C GLN A 90 -0.95 5.63 0.73
N SER A 91 0.29 6.13 0.66
CA SER A 91 0.89 6.97 1.68
C SER A 91 0.28 8.38 1.63
N ASN A 92 0.10 8.98 2.79
CA ASN A 92 -0.18 10.40 2.96
C ASN A 92 1.11 11.18 2.68
N ASP A 93 1.27 11.59 1.42
CA ASP A 93 2.49 12.23 0.92
C ASP A 93 2.45 13.76 1.00
N ARG A 94 1.44 14.36 1.65
CA ARG A 94 1.23 15.81 1.69
C ARG A 94 2.50 16.58 2.03
N THR A 95 3.17 16.25 3.13
CA THR A 95 4.36 16.98 3.57
C THR A 95 5.54 16.78 2.62
N ILE A 96 5.77 15.54 2.17
CA ILE A 96 6.87 15.23 1.23
C ILE A 96 6.66 15.94 -0.11
N THR A 97 5.44 15.93 -0.63
CA THR A 97 5.07 16.63 -1.86
C THR A 97 5.26 18.13 -1.72
N GLN A 98 4.87 18.72 -0.59
CA GLN A 98 5.12 20.15 -0.33
C GLN A 98 6.62 20.47 -0.29
N LEU A 99 7.41 19.69 0.46
CA LEU A 99 8.86 19.87 0.57
C LEU A 99 9.58 19.75 -0.78
N LYS A 100 9.17 18.78 -1.62
CA LYS A 100 9.71 18.59 -2.97
C LYS A 100 9.35 19.75 -3.88
N ASN A 101 8.07 20.10 -3.98
CA ASN A 101 7.58 21.09 -4.94
C ASN A 101 8.03 22.52 -4.62
N SER A 102 8.22 22.86 -3.35
CA SER A 102 8.68 24.20 -2.95
C SER A 102 10.21 24.29 -2.80
N GLY A 103 10.97 23.23 -3.12
CA GLY A 103 12.41 23.18 -2.85
C GLY A 103 12.78 23.32 -1.36
N ALA A 104 11.82 23.08 -0.46
CA ALA A 104 11.98 23.29 0.98
C ALA A 104 12.66 22.14 1.70
N LEU A 105 13.01 21.05 1.00
CA LEU A 105 13.80 19.96 1.60
C LEU A 105 15.12 20.46 2.19
N ARG A 106 15.73 21.51 1.61
CA ARG A 106 16.92 22.19 2.14
C ARG A 106 16.72 22.84 3.52
N LEU A 107 15.47 23.09 3.91
CA LEU A 107 15.13 23.65 5.22
C LEU A 107 15.22 22.61 6.34
N ILE A 108 15.23 21.31 6.00
CA ILE A 108 15.46 20.24 6.97
C ILE A 108 16.98 20.14 7.19
N ARG A 109 17.46 20.83 8.22
CA ARG A 109 18.89 20.95 8.55
C ARG A 109 19.40 19.71 9.28
N ASN A 110 18.52 18.98 9.96
CA ASN A 110 18.91 17.70 10.54
C ASN A 110 19.06 16.66 9.42
N GLU A 111 20.29 16.38 9.02
CA GLU A 111 20.61 15.44 7.95
C GLU A 111 20.02 14.05 8.20
N LYS A 112 20.07 13.56 9.45
CA LYS A 112 19.48 12.26 9.80
C LYS A 112 17.96 12.24 9.62
N ALA A 113 17.28 13.36 9.87
CA ALA A 113 15.85 13.49 9.61
C ALA A 113 15.58 13.50 8.10
N ALA A 114 16.30 14.32 7.33
CA ALA A 114 16.15 14.40 5.88
C ALA A 114 16.40 13.03 5.21
N ASP A 115 17.49 12.35 5.56
CA ASP A 115 17.83 11.01 5.07
C ASP A 115 16.77 9.97 5.43
N SER A 116 16.25 10.04 6.65
CA SER A 116 15.17 9.17 7.10
C SER A 116 13.91 9.37 6.26
N MET A 117 13.49 10.62 6.06
CA MET A 117 12.32 10.98 5.24
C MET A 117 12.47 10.46 3.80
N ILE A 118 13.64 10.69 3.18
CA ILE A 118 13.93 10.22 1.82
C ILE A 118 13.92 8.68 1.77
N SER A 119 14.54 8.03 2.75
CA SER A 119 14.59 6.56 2.82
C SER A 119 13.20 5.96 3.00
N TYR A 120 12.30 6.61 3.76
CA TYR A 120 10.89 6.22 3.87
C TYR A 120 10.20 6.32 2.52
N GLN A 121 10.34 7.46 1.86
CA GLN A 121 9.73 7.71 0.55
C GLN A 121 10.19 6.71 -0.51
N LYS A 122 11.47 6.34 -0.54
CA LYS A 122 11.98 5.30 -1.44
C LYS A 122 11.28 3.96 -1.24
N LEU A 123 11.03 3.57 0.01
CA LEU A 123 10.32 2.33 0.32
C LEU A 123 8.84 2.39 -0.11
N VAL A 124 8.19 3.54 0.04
CA VAL A 124 6.84 3.78 -0.50
C VAL A 124 6.81 3.59 -2.01
N GLU A 125 7.76 4.18 -2.74
CA GLU A 125 7.88 4.05 -4.19
C GLU A 125 8.06 2.59 -4.63
N TYR A 126 8.91 1.82 -3.95
CA TYR A 126 9.04 0.38 -4.22
C TYR A 126 7.73 -0.38 -4.04
N ILE A 127 6.99 -0.09 -2.97
CA ILE A 127 5.68 -0.72 -2.74
C ILE A 127 4.70 -0.36 -3.86
N TYR A 128 4.72 0.88 -4.36
CA TYR A 128 3.86 1.26 -5.48
C TYR A 128 4.16 0.48 -6.75
N TYR A 129 5.44 0.27 -7.08
CA TYR A 129 5.80 -0.60 -8.21
C TYR A 129 5.28 -2.02 -8.02
N ASN A 130 5.43 -2.60 -6.83
CA ASN A 130 4.93 -3.96 -6.58
C ASN A 130 3.40 -4.06 -6.64
N GLN A 131 2.68 -3.01 -6.25
CA GLN A 131 1.23 -2.97 -6.38
C GLN A 131 0.78 -2.89 -7.84
N GLU A 132 1.59 -2.27 -8.70
CA GLU A 132 1.35 -2.24 -10.13
C GLU A 132 1.62 -3.62 -10.75
N ASP A 133 2.73 -4.27 -10.38
CA ASP A 133 3.04 -5.64 -10.80
C ASP A 133 1.90 -6.61 -10.37
N ASP A 134 1.49 -6.57 -9.09
CA ASP A 134 0.34 -7.34 -8.57
C ASP A 134 -0.95 -7.04 -9.33
N ARG A 135 -1.17 -5.79 -9.76
CA ARG A 135 -2.34 -5.44 -10.57
C ARG A 135 -2.28 -6.09 -11.94
N ILE A 136 -1.13 -6.05 -12.61
CA ILE A 136 -0.93 -6.65 -13.93
C ILE A 136 -1.15 -8.17 -13.84
N GLU A 137 -0.47 -8.84 -12.90
CA GLU A 137 -0.61 -10.29 -12.68
C GLU A 137 -2.06 -10.72 -12.42
N ARG A 138 -2.84 -9.90 -11.70
CA ARG A 138 -4.27 -10.20 -11.47
C ARG A 138 -5.09 -10.16 -12.75
N ARG A 139 -4.76 -9.26 -13.67
CA ARG A 139 -5.48 -9.10 -14.94
C ARG A 139 -5.14 -10.19 -15.94
N GLU A 140 -3.93 -10.74 -15.89
CA GLU A 140 -3.54 -11.89 -16.71
C GLU A 140 -4.39 -13.14 -16.44
N ALA A 141 -5.02 -13.24 -15.26
CA ALA A 141 -5.95 -14.32 -14.95
C ALA A 141 -7.34 -14.15 -15.60
N ASP A 142 -7.74 -12.94 -15.99
CA ASP A 142 -9.11 -12.64 -16.45
C ASP A 142 -9.54 -13.51 -17.66
N PRO A 143 -8.72 -13.71 -18.71
CA PRO A 143 -9.07 -14.59 -19.84
C PRO A 143 -9.35 -16.02 -19.39
N LEU A 144 -8.52 -16.57 -18.49
CA LEU A 144 -8.67 -17.92 -17.99
C LEU A 144 -9.94 -18.08 -17.14
N LEU A 145 -10.23 -17.11 -16.27
CA LEU A 145 -11.46 -17.10 -15.48
C LEU A 145 -12.71 -17.12 -16.37
N SER A 146 -12.67 -16.44 -17.52
CA SER A 146 -13.79 -16.42 -18.46
C SER A 146 -14.10 -17.80 -19.06
N HIS A 147 -13.12 -18.70 -19.14
CA HIS A 147 -13.29 -20.06 -19.64
C HIS A 147 -13.82 -21.04 -18.58
N ILE A 148 -13.61 -20.73 -17.28
CA ILE A 148 -14.00 -21.59 -16.16
C ILE A 148 -15.38 -21.21 -15.61
N PHE A 149 -15.68 -19.91 -15.50
CA PHE A 149 -16.84 -19.41 -14.75
C PHE A 149 -17.93 -18.81 -15.65
N TYR A 150 -19.20 -19.04 -15.29
CA TYR A 150 -20.32 -18.36 -15.94
C TYR A 150 -20.51 -16.94 -15.38
N PRO A 151 -20.58 -15.90 -16.25
CA PRO A 151 -20.76 -14.52 -15.79
C PRO A 151 -22.11 -14.29 -15.10
N ALA A 152 -23.16 -15.03 -15.47
CA ALA A 152 -24.46 -14.94 -14.83
C ALA A 152 -24.45 -15.38 -13.34
N VAL A 153 -23.51 -16.23 -12.94
CA VAL A 153 -23.32 -16.58 -11.51
C VAL A 153 -22.66 -15.43 -10.78
N PHE A 154 -21.64 -14.79 -11.40
CA PHE A 154 -21.00 -13.62 -10.82
C PHE A 154 -21.96 -12.45 -10.62
N ASP A 155 -22.93 -12.26 -11.51
CA ASP A 155 -23.97 -11.22 -11.37
C ASP A 155 -24.79 -11.42 -10.08
N LYS A 156 -25.23 -12.65 -9.82
CA LYS A 156 -25.98 -13.03 -8.61
C LYS A 156 -25.17 -12.92 -7.31
N MET A 157 -23.85 -12.99 -7.40
CA MET A 157 -22.95 -12.85 -6.25
C MET A 157 -22.78 -11.40 -5.78
N VAL A 158 -23.19 -10.41 -6.58
CA VAL A 158 -23.08 -8.99 -6.22
C VAL A 158 -24.29 -8.57 -5.41
N THR A 159 -24.05 -8.14 -4.18
CA THR A 159 -25.06 -7.61 -3.26
C THR A 159 -24.68 -6.21 -2.81
N ILE A 160 -25.59 -5.52 -2.12
CA ILE A 160 -25.32 -4.20 -1.52
C ILE A 160 -24.16 -4.26 -0.50
N ASP A 161 -23.98 -5.41 0.16
CA ASP A 161 -22.96 -5.64 1.18
C ASP A 161 -21.65 -6.20 0.60
N GLY A 162 -21.58 -6.43 -0.72
CA GLY A 162 -20.38 -6.90 -1.42
C GLY A 162 -20.58 -8.21 -2.18
N ILE A 163 -19.49 -8.98 -2.29
CA ILE A 163 -19.47 -10.26 -3.02
C ILE A 163 -19.82 -11.39 -2.04
N THR A 164 -20.93 -12.09 -2.29
CA THR A 164 -21.37 -13.23 -1.50
C THR A 164 -21.07 -14.55 -2.22
N ARG A 165 -20.97 -15.63 -1.44
CA ARG A 165 -20.82 -16.99 -1.97
C ARG A 165 -22.17 -17.46 -2.53
N PRO A 166 -22.21 -18.15 -3.69
CA PRO A 166 -23.42 -18.83 -4.13
C PRO A 166 -23.97 -19.78 -3.06
N THR A 167 -25.28 -19.77 -2.85
CA THR A 167 -25.94 -20.64 -1.86
C THR A 167 -26.14 -22.07 -2.37
N ASP A 168 -26.23 -22.22 -3.68
CA ASP A 168 -26.23 -23.48 -4.40
C ASP A 168 -24.82 -23.81 -4.96
N ASN A 169 -24.66 -24.95 -5.62
CA ASN A 169 -23.45 -25.33 -6.35
C ASN A 169 -23.68 -25.18 -7.86
N PRO A 170 -23.65 -23.96 -8.42
CA PRO A 170 -23.90 -23.75 -9.84
C PRO A 170 -22.79 -24.43 -10.67
N PRO A 171 -23.12 -25.00 -11.84
CA PRO A 171 -22.11 -25.66 -12.67
C PRO A 171 -21.06 -24.67 -13.18
N LEU A 172 -19.86 -25.18 -13.46
CA LEU A 172 -18.81 -24.44 -14.16
C LEU A 172 -19.03 -24.47 -15.67
N ARG A 173 -18.44 -23.49 -16.37
CA ARG A 173 -18.42 -23.47 -17.83
C ARG A 173 -17.53 -24.58 -18.39
N SER A 174 -16.46 -24.92 -17.68
CA SER A 174 -15.57 -26.02 -18.00
C SER A 174 -15.06 -26.69 -16.73
N TYR A 175 -14.90 -28.01 -16.79
CA TYR A 175 -14.23 -28.83 -15.76
C TYR A 175 -12.88 -29.38 -16.28
N ASP A 176 -12.32 -28.77 -17.33
CA ASP A 176 -11.02 -29.15 -17.87
C ASP A 176 -9.92 -28.92 -16.83
N LYS A 177 -9.20 -29.99 -16.50
CA LYS A 177 -8.12 -29.97 -15.52
C LYS A 177 -6.97 -29.05 -15.91
N ASN A 178 -6.72 -28.88 -17.21
CA ASN A 178 -5.66 -27.99 -17.67
C ASN A 178 -5.96 -26.55 -17.30
N LEU A 179 -7.20 -26.09 -17.50
CA LEU A 179 -7.64 -24.75 -17.07
C LEU A 179 -7.50 -24.57 -15.55
N HIS A 180 -7.76 -25.62 -14.76
CA HIS A 180 -7.57 -25.57 -13.31
C HIS A 180 -6.10 -25.43 -12.91
N PHE A 181 -5.20 -26.17 -13.56
CA PHE A 181 -3.75 -26.09 -13.29
C PHE A 181 -3.17 -24.75 -13.75
N ASP A 182 -3.59 -24.24 -14.89
CA ASP A 182 -3.22 -22.91 -15.36
C ASP A 182 -3.68 -21.85 -14.34
N LEU A 183 -4.88 -22.00 -13.77
CA LEU A 183 -5.38 -21.06 -12.78
C LEU A 183 -4.59 -21.16 -11.49
N ALA A 184 -4.21 -22.37 -11.07
CA ALA A 184 -3.36 -22.59 -9.91
C ALA A 184 -1.99 -21.92 -10.07
N TYR A 185 -1.43 -21.90 -11.28
CA TYR A 185 -0.19 -21.18 -11.59
C TYR A 185 -0.35 -19.66 -11.37
N TYR A 186 -1.41 -19.04 -11.90
CA TYR A 186 -1.66 -17.61 -11.68
C TYR A 186 -1.90 -17.27 -10.21
N VAL A 187 -2.62 -18.13 -9.49
CA VAL A 187 -2.82 -17.98 -8.03
C VAL A 187 -1.47 -18.05 -7.30
N HIS A 188 -0.58 -18.97 -7.69
CA HIS A 188 0.76 -19.05 -7.12
C HIS A 188 1.60 -17.79 -7.38
N GLN A 189 1.58 -17.25 -8.60
CA GLN A 189 2.28 -16.01 -8.93
C GLN A 189 1.80 -14.86 -8.03
N LEU A 190 0.47 -14.71 -7.90
CA LEU A 190 -0.13 -13.68 -7.04
C LEU A 190 0.16 -13.88 -5.55
N LYS A 191 0.31 -15.12 -5.08
CA LYS A 191 0.78 -15.38 -3.70
C LYS A 191 2.16 -14.79 -3.48
N GLY A 192 3.08 -14.94 -4.44
CA GLY A 192 4.42 -14.34 -4.40
C GLY A 192 4.36 -12.82 -4.25
N SER A 193 3.63 -12.15 -5.14
CA SER A 193 3.46 -10.69 -5.09
C SER A 193 2.77 -10.21 -3.82
N ASN A 194 1.71 -10.90 -3.37
CA ASN A 194 1.02 -10.57 -2.13
C ASN A 194 1.95 -10.68 -0.91
N PHE A 195 2.76 -11.74 -0.83
CA PHE A 195 3.75 -11.93 0.23
C PHE A 195 4.80 -10.81 0.23
N MET A 196 5.37 -10.51 -0.94
CA MET A 196 6.40 -9.48 -1.08
C MET A 196 5.89 -8.10 -0.65
N ILE A 197 4.66 -7.74 -1.02
CA ILE A 197 4.07 -6.46 -0.60
C ILE A 197 3.78 -6.48 0.91
N GLU A 198 3.27 -7.58 1.48
CA GLU A 198 3.06 -7.69 2.93
C GLU A 198 4.36 -7.47 3.71
N VAL A 199 5.46 -8.11 3.29
CA VAL A 199 6.79 -7.96 3.92
C VAL A 199 7.27 -6.52 3.85
N ARG A 200 7.16 -5.87 2.69
CA ARG A 200 7.57 -4.46 2.52
C ARG A 200 6.70 -3.50 3.32
N LEU A 201 5.40 -3.76 3.43
CA LEU A 201 4.49 -3.00 4.28
C LEU A 201 4.85 -3.14 5.77
N LYS A 202 5.19 -4.34 6.24
CA LYS A 202 5.67 -4.53 7.62
C LYS A 202 6.94 -3.71 7.88
N LEU A 203 7.90 -3.77 6.96
CA LEU A 203 9.12 -2.96 7.03
C LEU A 203 8.82 -1.45 7.04
N LEU A 204 7.91 -0.99 6.19
CA LEU A 204 7.49 0.41 6.12
C LEU A 204 6.84 0.87 7.42
N ASN A 205 5.98 0.04 8.03
CA ASN A 205 5.33 0.35 9.30
C ASN A 205 6.34 0.43 10.45
N GLU A 206 7.29 -0.51 10.54
CA GLU A 206 8.38 -0.43 11.51
C GLU A 206 9.22 0.83 11.33
N LYS A 207 9.54 1.18 10.08
CA LYS A 207 10.28 2.39 9.75
C LYS A 207 9.51 3.64 10.14
N ALA A 208 8.21 3.71 9.86
CA ALA A 208 7.34 4.82 10.26
C ALA A 208 7.34 5.00 11.78
N ILE A 209 7.12 3.93 12.55
CA ILE A 209 7.07 3.97 14.01
C ILE A 209 8.41 4.47 14.59
N LYS A 210 9.54 3.91 14.13
CA LYS A 210 10.87 4.35 14.58
C LYS A 210 11.13 5.82 14.23
N MET A 211 10.68 6.26 13.06
CA MET A 211 10.85 7.63 12.60
C MET A 211 10.00 8.62 13.38
N ILE A 212 8.74 8.28 13.70
CA ILE A 212 7.90 9.10 14.58
C ILE A 212 8.62 9.33 15.91
N THR A 213 9.06 8.26 16.58
CA THR A 213 9.77 8.36 17.87
C THR A 213 11.05 9.18 17.76
N PHE A 214 11.84 8.96 16.70
CA PHE A 214 13.07 9.71 16.45
C PHE A 214 12.79 11.21 16.26
N LEU A 215 11.86 11.58 15.39
CA LEU A 215 11.52 12.98 15.09
C LEU A 215 10.90 13.70 16.28
N GLN A 216 10.03 13.01 17.05
CA GLN A 216 9.46 13.56 18.27
C GLN A 216 10.54 13.92 19.29
N LYS A 217 11.51 13.03 19.49
CA LYS A 217 12.64 13.26 20.39
C LYS A 217 13.53 14.41 19.91
N GLU A 218 13.94 14.36 18.64
CA GLU A 218 14.93 15.28 18.07
C GLU A 218 14.41 16.73 17.97
N TYR A 219 13.10 16.90 17.70
CA TYR A 219 12.47 18.21 17.55
C TYR A 219 11.67 18.67 18.77
N HIS A 220 11.71 17.91 19.87
CA HIS A 220 10.94 18.15 21.09
C HIS A 220 9.44 18.34 20.79
N LEU A 221 8.88 17.41 20.02
CA LEU A 221 7.48 17.37 19.61
C LEU A 221 6.71 16.30 20.40
N LYS A 222 5.39 16.47 20.51
CA LYS A 222 4.48 15.52 21.17
C LYS A 222 4.04 14.38 20.26
#